data_AF-A0AAE4DSA5-F1
#
_entry.id   AF-A0AAE4DSA5-F1
#
_cell.length_a   1.000
_cell.length_b   1.000
_cell.length_c   1.000
_cell.angle_alpha   90.00
_cell.angle_beta   90.00
_cell.angle_gamma   90.00
#
_symmetry.space_group_name_H-M   'P 1'
#
loop_
_entity.id
_entity.type
_entity.pdbx_description
1 polymer ?
#
loop_
_entity_poly.entity_id
_entity_poly.type
_entity_poly.pdbx_seq_one_letter_code
_entity_poly.pdbx_strand_id
1 'polypeptide(L)' 'VDISGKLSIKGISLNAGKAFRGERVGLKETQEDGCYEVWWYSTKVGVIDLKKKSITMGKGC' A
#
# COMPACT_ATOMS: atom_id res chain seq x y z
N VAL A 1 1.37 6.91 5.10
CA VAL A 1 0.82 5.95 6.09
C VAL A 1 0.67 6.69 7.39
N ASP A 2 -0.44 6.52 8.11
CA ASP A 2 -0.61 7.19 9.39
C ASP A 2 0.29 6.56 10.49
N ILE A 3 0.30 7.17 11.68
CA ILE A 3 1.11 6.70 12.82
C ILE A 3 0.66 5.33 13.34
N SER A 4 -0.58 4.93 13.08
CA SER A 4 -1.09 3.60 13.45
C SER A 4 -0.56 2.50 12.51
N GLY A 5 -0.06 2.88 11.33
CA GLY A 5 0.41 1.97 10.29
C GLY A 5 -0.66 1.69 9.25
N LYS A 6 -1.73 2.50 9.22
CA LYS A 6 -2.79 2.36 8.22
C LYS A 6 -2.54 3.25 7.02
N LEU A 7 -2.80 2.68 5.86
CA LEU A 7 -2.80 3.37 4.58
C LEU A 7 -4.24 3.56 4.14
N SER A 8 -4.65 4.81 3.98
CA SER A 8 -5.98 5.17 3.50
C SER A 8 -5.94 5.53 2.02
N ILE A 9 -6.74 4.85 1.20
CA ILE A 9 -6.85 5.04 -0.24
C ILE A 9 -8.31 4.92 -0.65
N LYS A 10 -8.84 5.89 -1.42
CA LYS A 10 -10.23 5.89 -1.92
C LYS A 10 -11.29 5.54 -0.85
N GLY A 11 -11.10 6.02 0.38
CA GLY A 11 -12.01 5.77 1.52
C GLY A 11 -11.86 4.40 2.21
N ILE A 12 -10.91 3.56 1.78
CA ILE A 12 -10.58 2.27 2.40
C ILE A 12 -9.31 2.44 3.22
N SER A 13 -9.30 1.92 4.46
CA SER A 13 -8.11 1.88 5.32
C SER A 13 -7.55 0.46 5.39
N LEU A 14 -6.30 0.29 4.99
CA LEU A 14 -5.59 -0.98 4.93
C LEU A 14 -4.37 -0.96 5.86
N ASN A 15 -3.99 -2.12 6.42
CA ASN A 15 -2.85 -2.19 7.33
C ASN A 15 -1.54 -2.35 6.54
N ALA A 16 -0.76 -1.28 6.43
CA ALA A 16 0.54 -1.31 5.75
C ALA A 16 1.64 -1.99 6.59
N GLY A 17 1.40 -2.23 7.88
CA GLY A 17 2.34 -2.88 8.78
C GLY A 17 3.19 -1.91 9.60
N LYS A 18 3.77 -2.43 10.70
CA LYS A 18 4.51 -1.62 11.69
C LYS A 18 5.73 -0.91 11.10
N ALA A 19 6.40 -1.53 10.12
CA ALA A 19 7.63 -1.00 9.51
C ALA A 19 7.39 0.27 8.65
N PHE A 20 6.15 0.56 8.28
CA PHE A 20 5.79 1.68 7.42
C PHE A 20 5.03 2.78 8.16
N ARG A 21 4.97 2.73 9.50
CA ARG A 21 4.29 3.73 10.33
C ARG A 21 4.93 5.11 10.14
N GLY A 22 4.12 6.09 9.76
CA GLY A 22 4.60 7.45 9.48
C GLY A 22 5.33 7.61 8.15
N GLU A 23 5.56 6.52 7.40
CA GLU A 23 6.28 6.58 6.12
C GLU A 23 5.39 7.11 4.99
N ARG A 24 6.03 7.80 4.04
CA ARG A 24 5.43 8.15 2.74
C ARG A 24 5.70 7.02 1.75
N VAL A 25 4.63 6.46 1.22
CA VAL A 25 4.68 5.47 0.14
C VAL A 25 4.05 6.08 -1.11
N GLY A 26 4.63 5.77 -2.25
CA GLY A 26 4.05 6.03 -3.56
C GLY A 26 3.02 4.96 -3.90
N LEU A 27 1.98 5.37 -4.62
CA LEU A 27 0.97 4.49 -5.17
C LEU A 27 1.03 4.59 -6.68
N LYS A 28 1.10 3.45 -7.35
CA LYS A 28 1.10 3.38 -8.81
C LYS A 28 -0.03 2.46 -9.25
N GLU A 29 -0.91 2.96 -10.12
CA GLU A 29 -1.98 2.14 -10.70
C GLU A 29 -1.38 1.04 -11.58
N THR A 30 -1.92 -0.17 -11.45
CA THR A 30 -1.59 -1.26 -12.37
C THR A 30 -2.54 -1.23 -13.57
N GLN A 31 -2.38 -2.18 -14.49
CA GLN A 31 -3.31 -2.37 -15.61
C GLN A 31 -4.68 -2.91 -15.15
N GLU A 32 -4.77 -3.44 -13.93
CA GLU A 32 -6.02 -3.96 -13.37
C GLU A 32 -6.72 -2.87 -12.56
N ASP A 33 -7.95 -2.56 -12.94
CA ASP A 33 -8.76 -1.59 -12.20
C ASP A 33 -8.95 -2.03 -10.74
N GLY A 34 -8.64 -1.11 -9.82
CA GLY A 34 -8.66 -1.35 -8.39
C GLY A 34 -7.38 -1.96 -7.81
N CYS A 35 -6.34 -2.21 -8.60
CA CYS A 35 -5.04 -2.70 -8.12
C CYS A 35 -3.97 -1.58 -8.16
N TYR A 36 -3.22 -1.46 -7.08
CA TYR A 36 -2.15 -0.46 -6.95
C TYR A 36 -0.88 -1.13 -6.46
N GLU A 37 0.26 -0.78 -7.05
CA GLU A 37 1.56 -1.08 -6.47
C GLU A 37 1.90 -0.04 -5.41
N VAL A 38 2.48 -0.51 -4.31
CA VAL A 38 2.99 0.32 -3.22
C VAL A 38 4.49 0.39 -3.34
N TRP A 39 5.01 1.61 -3.46
CA TRP A 39 6.42 1.88 -3.65
C TRP A 39 6.96 2.67 -2.46
N TRP A 40 8.10 2.25 -1.92
CA TRP A 40 8.86 3.00 -0.93
C TRP A 40 10.16 3.45 -1.58
N TYR A 41 10.30 4.75 -1.77
CA TYR A 41 11.29 5.33 -2.66
C TYR A 41 11.24 4.66 -4.05
N SER A 42 12.32 4.00 -4.48
CA SER A 42 12.44 3.27 -5.74
C SER A 42 12.22 1.76 -5.60
N THR A 43 11.80 1.27 -4.44
CA THR A 43 11.57 -0.15 -4.18
C THR A 43 10.09 -0.46 -4.12
N LYS A 44 9.63 -1.42 -4.91
CA LYS A 44 8.29 -1.98 -4.75
C LYS A 44 8.24 -2.75 -3.43
N VAL A 45 7.31 -2.36 -2.56
CA VAL A 45 7.16 -2.91 -1.21
C VAL A 45 5.80 -3.54 -0.99
N GLY A 46 4.92 -3.54 -1.98
CA GLY A 46 3.62 -4.16 -1.82
C GLY A 46 2.67 -3.94 -2.98
N VAL A 47 1.49 -4.52 -2.84
CA VAL A 47 0.37 -4.40 -3.76
C VAL A 47 -0.92 -4.25 -2.94
N ILE A 48 -1.79 -3.36 -3.38
CA ILE A 48 -3.14 -3.17 -2.87
C ILE A 48 -4.11 -3.73 -3.91
N ASP A 49 -5.09 -4.47 -3.43
CA ASP A 49 -6.27 -4.87 -4.20
C ASP A 49 -7.50 -4.26 -3.49
N LEU A 50 -8.10 -3.24 -4.10
CA LEU A 50 -9.27 -2.55 -3.58
C LEU A 50 -10.54 -3.39 -3.67
N LYS A 51 -10.64 -4.30 -4.66
CA LYS A 51 -11.79 -5.21 -4.80
C LYS A 51 -11.85 -6.18 -3.62
N LYS A 52 -10.69 -6.69 -3.23
CA LYS A 52 -10.54 -7.56 -2.04
C LYS A 52 -10.37 -6.79 -0.74
N LYS A 53 -10.22 -5.46 -0.80
CA LYS A 53 -9.88 -4.59 0.35
C LYS A 53 -8.68 -5.14 1.12
N SER A 54 -7.66 -5.58 0.39
CA SER A 54 -6.47 -6.21 0.96
C SER A 54 -5.21 -5.48 0.52
N ILE A 55 -4.20 -5.51 1.38
CA ILE A 55 -2.87 -5.04 1.09
C ILE A 55 -1.87 -6.14 1.44
N THR A 56 -0.92 -6.36 0.54
CA THR A 56 0.21 -7.25 0.76
C THR A 56 1.46 -6.39 0.74
N MET A 57 2.20 -6.38 1.86
CA MET A 57 3.43 -5.59 2.01
C MET A 57 4.60 -6.52 2.34
N GLY A 58 5.74 -6.28 1.70
CA GLY A 58 6.97 -7.02 1.90
C GLY A 58 8.09 -6.47 1.00
N LYS A 59 9.34 -6.48 1.50
CA LYS A 59 10.50 -6.24 0.63
C LYS A 59 10.60 -7.40 -0.35
N GLY A 60 10.34 -7.15 -1.64
CA GLY A 60 10.40 -8.16 -2.71
C GLY A 60 9.05 -8.69 -3.20
N CYS A 61 7.94 -8.00 -2.90
CA CYS A 61 6.61 -8.28 -3.48
C CYS A 61 6.40 -7.71 -4.89
#